data_AF-A0A2V9QU49-F1
#
_entry.id   AF-A0A2V9QU49-F1
#
_cell.length_a   1.000
_cell.length_b   1.000
_cell.length_c   1.000
_cell.angle_alpha   90.00
_cell.angle_beta   90.00
_cell.angle_gamma   90.00
#
_symmetry.space_group_name_H-M   'P 1'
#
loop_
_entity.id
_entity.type
_entity.pdbx_description
1 polymer ?
#
loop_
_entity_poly.entity_id
_entity_poly.type
_entity_poly.pdbx_seq_one_letter_code
_entity_poly.pdbx_strand_id
1 'polypeptide(L)'
;MTILRKLDENRKISAATWVGIGLTLFLIVTMSLQTLFGVEAIKLHPKNPHYFLFRGKPTVLITSGEHYGAVLNMDFDYAAYLDELQSKGLNLTRIWPGGPYLEIPGVFNISNNTLAPALNRFSCIWARSATPGYAGGGNKFDLNSWNDAHLARLRDFIVQAGKRGVVVEISLFCPFYEEKLWDMSPLKVTNNVNGIGGMSRTEVYTLKDSAILAVQDAMARKIVTDLKDLDNLYYEICNEAYYGGVTVEWQDHISDMIVKTEKAFPLKHLLARNIANGSSKVENPHPAISIFNFHYSRPPESVAMNFHLNKVIGFNETGFDGPADSTYRIQAWDFILAGGALFNHLDYSFTAKHPKGTFVPPASTPGGGSPALRNQLKILKGFMESFNFIEMKPDLSIFKSGVAGGMTARALVERGQAYGIYIHHGKPGYLHNSDSGGEPRPPYTVPSDPQKTSLVLGLPDGSYNAEWVNTKTGRVDKAESLNISGGQSTLVSPTYQEDIALRIKRQ
;
A
#
# COMPACT_ATOMS: atom_id res chain seq x y z
N MET A 1 60.64 -27.45 -60.88
CA MET A 1 60.32 -28.82 -60.43
C MET A 1 60.86 -28.98 -59.02
N THR A 2 60.19 -29.41 -57.95
CA THR A 2 58.80 -29.59 -57.53
C THR A 2 58.94 -29.81 -56.00
N ILE A 3 57.90 -29.53 -55.20
CA ILE A 3 57.64 -30.08 -53.84
C ILE A 3 58.05 -29.21 -52.61
N LEU A 4 57.03 -28.50 -52.09
CA LEU A 4 56.57 -28.37 -50.67
C LEU A 4 57.60 -27.89 -49.61
N ARG A 5 57.51 -26.70 -49.00
CA ARG A 5 56.36 -26.03 -48.33
C ARG A 5 55.71 -26.90 -47.24
N LYS A 6 56.30 -26.92 -46.05
CA LYS A 6 55.62 -27.19 -44.78
C LYS A 6 56.49 -26.71 -43.62
N LEU A 7 56.11 -25.58 -43.02
CA LEU A 7 56.37 -25.15 -41.65
C LEU A 7 55.95 -23.67 -41.55
N ASP A 8 54.64 -23.41 -41.52
CA ASP A 8 54.07 -22.29 -40.74
C ASP A 8 52.53 -22.38 -40.70
N GLU A 9 52.00 -23.41 -40.06
CA GLU A 9 50.59 -23.47 -39.68
C GLU A 9 50.52 -23.76 -38.18
N ASN A 10 50.45 -22.70 -37.38
CA ASN A 10 49.61 -22.61 -36.18
C ASN A 10 50.00 -21.38 -35.35
N ARG A 11 49.42 -20.21 -35.69
CA ARG A 11 49.02 -19.13 -34.75
C ARG A 11 48.55 -17.92 -35.53
N LYS A 12 47.33 -17.99 -36.06
CA LYS A 12 46.54 -16.78 -36.37
C LYS A 12 45.17 -16.95 -35.74
N ILE A 13 45.11 -16.72 -34.43
CA ILE A 13 43.85 -16.38 -33.77
C ILE A 13 43.52 -14.98 -34.29
N SER A 14 42.45 -14.87 -35.08
CA SER A 14 42.08 -13.60 -35.70
C SER A 14 41.59 -12.61 -34.64
N ALA A 15 41.73 -11.30 -34.91
CA ALA A 15 41.23 -10.25 -34.02
C ALA A 15 39.72 -10.39 -33.73
N ALA A 16 38.96 -11.05 -34.61
CA ALA A 16 37.54 -11.36 -34.41
C ALA A 16 37.31 -12.37 -33.27
N THR A 17 38.24 -13.31 -33.03
CA THR A 17 38.14 -14.27 -31.92
C THR A 17 38.37 -13.59 -30.56
N TRP A 18 39.23 -12.58 -30.49
CA TRP A 18 39.44 -11.78 -29.27
C TRP A 18 38.27 -10.84 -28.95
N VAL A 19 37.62 -10.28 -29.97
CA VAL A 19 36.40 -9.47 -29.78
C VAL A 19 35.22 -10.35 -29.32
N GLY A 20 35.08 -11.56 -29.87
CA GLY A 20 34.05 -12.52 -29.44
C GLY A 20 34.25 -13.03 -28.01
N ILE A 21 35.47 -13.35 -27.60
CA ILE A 21 35.80 -13.77 -26.23
C ILE A 21 35.66 -12.59 -25.25
N GLY A 22 36.05 -11.38 -25.65
CA GLY A 22 35.88 -10.16 -24.85
C GLY A 22 34.42 -9.78 -24.61
N LEU A 23 33.56 -9.88 -25.63
CA LEU A 23 32.10 -9.66 -25.48
C LEU A 23 31.44 -10.75 -24.65
N THR A 24 31.91 -12.00 -24.77
CA THR A 24 31.35 -13.12 -23.98
C THR A 24 31.80 -13.05 -22.51
N LEU A 25 33.06 -12.67 -22.23
CA LEU A 25 33.50 -12.41 -20.84
C LEU A 25 32.84 -11.17 -20.24
N PHE A 26 32.60 -10.12 -21.03
CA PHE A 26 31.90 -8.92 -20.54
C PHE A 26 30.41 -9.21 -20.25
N LEU A 27 29.75 -10.06 -21.05
CA LEU A 27 28.39 -10.54 -20.77
C LEU A 27 28.33 -11.46 -19.55
N ILE A 28 29.31 -12.36 -19.38
CA ILE A 28 29.38 -13.25 -18.21
C ILE A 28 29.67 -12.46 -16.94
N VAL A 29 30.55 -11.45 -16.96
CA VAL A 29 30.86 -10.60 -15.80
C VAL A 29 29.71 -9.65 -15.45
N THR A 30 28.94 -9.16 -16.43
CA THR A 30 27.75 -8.34 -16.15
C THR A 30 26.53 -9.16 -15.71
N MET A 31 26.39 -10.42 -16.15
CA MET A 31 25.36 -11.33 -15.60
C MET A 31 25.72 -11.89 -14.21
N SER A 32 27.01 -12.02 -13.88
CA SER A 32 27.45 -12.52 -12.56
C SER A 32 27.53 -11.45 -11.48
N LEU A 33 27.46 -10.16 -11.82
CA LEU A 33 27.26 -9.09 -10.82
C LEU A 33 25.80 -8.85 -10.42
N GLN A 34 24.82 -9.43 -11.12
CA GLN A 34 23.40 -9.35 -10.73
C GLN A 34 22.95 -10.44 -9.74
N THR A 35 23.83 -11.36 -9.37
CA THR A 35 23.48 -12.58 -8.61
C THR A 35 24.18 -12.73 -7.26
N LEU A 36 24.73 -11.66 -6.70
CA LEU A 36 25.35 -11.65 -5.36
C LEU A 36 24.54 -10.98 -4.25
N PHE A 37 23.38 -10.40 -4.58
CA PHE A 37 22.41 -10.00 -3.57
C PHE A 37 21.35 -11.08 -3.48
N GLY A 38 21.32 -11.79 -2.34
CA GLY A 38 20.22 -12.69 -2.03
C GLY A 38 18.89 -11.93 -2.16
N VAL A 39 17.83 -12.65 -2.55
CA VAL A 39 16.48 -12.09 -2.54
C VAL A 39 16.20 -11.61 -1.12
N GLU A 40 15.91 -10.33 -0.94
CA GLU A 40 15.52 -9.73 0.33
C GLU A 40 14.04 -9.35 0.27
N ALA A 41 13.30 -9.66 1.34
CA ALA A 41 11.95 -9.13 1.50
C ALA A 41 11.97 -7.60 1.54
N ILE A 42 10.86 -6.98 1.15
CA ILE A 42 10.65 -5.54 1.37
C ILE A 42 10.98 -5.18 2.81
N LYS A 43 11.78 -4.13 2.98
CA LYS A 43 12.26 -3.67 4.30
C LYS A 43 12.20 -2.15 4.41
N LEU A 44 12.36 -1.64 5.63
CA LEU A 44 12.59 -0.21 5.82
C LEU A 44 13.93 0.18 5.17
N HIS A 45 14.00 1.36 4.56
CA HIS A 45 15.21 1.83 3.93
C HIS A 45 16.28 2.14 4.98
N PRO A 46 17.50 1.58 4.88
CA PRO A 46 18.49 1.63 5.97
C PRO A 46 18.98 3.03 6.31
N LYS A 47 18.98 3.96 5.35
CA LYS A 47 19.35 5.37 5.58
C LYS A 47 18.19 6.25 6.05
N ASN A 48 16.96 5.90 5.68
CA ASN A 48 15.79 6.70 5.97
C ASN A 48 14.60 5.76 6.18
N PRO A 49 14.42 5.23 7.40
CA PRO A 49 13.45 4.18 7.68
C PRO A 49 11.99 4.64 7.58
N HIS A 50 11.72 5.91 7.26
CA HIS A 50 10.39 6.39 6.90
C HIS A 50 9.92 5.84 5.55
N TYR A 51 10.84 5.35 4.72
CA TYR A 51 10.54 4.82 3.39
C TYR A 51 10.94 3.34 3.28
N PHE A 52 10.50 2.69 2.20
CA PHE A 52 10.82 1.31 1.92
C PHE A 52 12.04 1.17 1.01
N LEU A 53 12.71 0.02 1.11
CA LEU A 53 13.63 -0.50 0.11
C LEU A 53 13.05 -1.83 -0.40
N PHE A 54 12.80 -1.91 -1.70
CA PHE A 54 12.30 -3.12 -2.34
C PHE A 54 13.17 -3.45 -3.55
N ARG A 55 13.79 -4.64 -3.54
CA ARG A 55 14.71 -5.12 -4.60
C ARG A 55 15.78 -4.07 -4.97
N GLY A 56 16.40 -3.49 -3.94
CA GLY A 56 17.45 -2.47 -4.08
C GLY A 56 16.98 -1.08 -4.51
N LYS A 57 15.66 -0.85 -4.66
CA LYS A 57 15.09 0.44 -5.05
C LYS A 57 14.37 1.10 -3.88
N PRO A 58 14.76 2.33 -3.48
CA PRO A 58 13.93 3.16 -2.62
C PRO A 58 12.52 3.28 -3.18
N THR A 59 11.48 3.07 -2.37
CA THR A 59 10.10 3.17 -2.84
C THR A 59 9.15 3.70 -1.78
N VAL A 60 8.14 4.43 -2.25
CA VAL A 60 6.84 4.57 -1.58
C VAL A 60 5.88 3.53 -2.13
N LEU A 61 4.88 3.12 -1.35
CA LEU A 61 3.84 2.19 -1.76
C LEU A 61 2.55 2.96 -2.02
N ILE A 62 2.09 2.99 -3.27
CA ILE A 62 0.92 3.77 -3.68
C ILE A 62 0.01 2.89 -4.52
N THR A 63 -1.27 2.86 -4.17
CA THR A 63 -2.27 2.16 -4.96
C THR A 63 -3.67 2.74 -4.83
N SER A 64 -4.54 2.24 -5.71
CA SER A 64 -5.99 2.41 -5.76
C SER A 64 -6.50 1.03 -6.15
N GLY A 65 -6.80 0.23 -5.13
CA GLY A 65 -6.96 -1.22 -5.20
C GLY A 65 -8.40 -1.67 -4.97
N GLU A 66 -8.67 -2.93 -5.28
CA GLU A 66 -9.98 -3.53 -5.01
C GLU A 66 -10.26 -3.65 -3.50
N HIS A 67 -11.52 -3.84 -3.12
CA HIS A 67 -11.97 -3.97 -1.73
C HIS A 67 -11.62 -5.35 -1.15
N TYR A 68 -10.33 -5.66 -1.06
CA TYR A 68 -9.72 -6.71 -0.24
C TYR A 68 -10.02 -8.19 -0.54
N GLY A 69 -10.98 -8.45 -1.43
CA GLY A 69 -11.55 -9.77 -1.68
C GLY A 69 -10.85 -10.58 -2.77
N ALA A 70 -9.78 -10.08 -3.40
CA ALA A 70 -9.20 -10.67 -4.60
C ALA A 70 -8.82 -12.16 -4.47
N VAL A 71 -8.40 -12.59 -3.27
CA VAL A 71 -8.03 -13.98 -3.01
C VAL A 71 -9.23 -14.82 -2.59
N LEU A 72 -10.06 -14.33 -1.67
CA LEU A 72 -11.16 -15.11 -1.09
C LEU A 72 -12.41 -15.19 -1.99
N ASN A 73 -12.52 -14.32 -3.00
CA ASN A 73 -13.60 -14.35 -3.97
C ASN A 73 -13.17 -15.16 -5.19
N MET A 74 -13.75 -16.36 -5.36
CA MET A 74 -13.40 -17.27 -6.47
C MET A 74 -13.74 -16.71 -7.85
N ASP A 75 -14.63 -15.71 -7.93
CA ASP A 75 -15.03 -15.09 -9.19
C ASP A 75 -14.15 -13.90 -9.58
N PHE A 76 -13.24 -13.46 -8.69
CA PHE A 76 -12.35 -12.35 -8.99
C PHE A 76 -11.13 -12.82 -9.79
N ASP A 77 -10.97 -12.25 -10.99
CA ASP A 77 -9.79 -12.42 -11.84
C ASP A 77 -8.68 -11.47 -11.35
N TYR A 78 -7.88 -11.96 -10.41
CA TYR A 78 -6.77 -11.18 -9.89
C TYR A 78 -5.63 -10.95 -10.90
N ALA A 79 -5.53 -11.75 -11.96
CA ALA A 79 -4.48 -11.54 -12.96
C ALA A 79 -4.77 -10.26 -13.75
N ALA A 80 -6.01 -10.08 -14.21
CA ALA A 80 -6.44 -8.86 -14.90
C ALA A 80 -6.36 -7.62 -14.00
N TYR A 81 -6.66 -7.77 -12.71
CA TYR A 81 -6.50 -6.72 -11.70
C TYR A 81 -5.03 -6.30 -11.52
N LEU A 82 -4.14 -7.26 -11.34
CA LEU A 82 -2.71 -6.97 -11.14
C LEU A 82 -2.08 -6.39 -12.43
N ASP A 83 -2.52 -6.81 -13.62
CA ASP A 83 -2.12 -6.20 -14.89
C ASP A 83 -2.53 -4.71 -14.97
N GLU A 84 -3.74 -4.38 -14.51
CA GLU A 84 -4.19 -2.99 -14.43
C GLU A 84 -3.29 -2.19 -13.50
N LEU A 85 -3.03 -2.66 -12.27
CA LEU A 85 -2.13 -1.97 -11.33
C LEU A 85 -0.75 -1.74 -11.95
N GLN A 86 -0.16 -2.76 -12.58
CA GLN A 86 1.14 -2.67 -13.23
C GLN A 86 1.14 -1.61 -14.35
N SER A 87 0.10 -1.59 -15.19
CA SER A 87 -0.01 -0.63 -16.30
C SER A 87 -0.01 0.83 -15.82
N LYS A 88 -0.47 1.05 -14.59
CA LYS A 88 -0.52 2.34 -13.90
C LYS A 88 0.69 2.58 -13.01
N GLY A 89 1.62 1.64 -12.94
CA GLY A 89 2.80 1.72 -12.06
C GLY A 89 2.46 1.67 -10.59
N LEU A 90 1.23 1.30 -10.22
CA LEU A 90 0.83 1.13 -8.82
C LEU A 90 1.48 -0.13 -8.28
N ASN A 91 2.02 -0.06 -7.06
CA ASN A 91 2.95 -1.06 -6.54
C ASN A 91 2.54 -1.64 -5.18
N LEU A 92 1.27 -1.47 -4.80
CA LEU A 92 0.67 -2.04 -3.60
C LEU A 92 -0.68 -2.66 -3.93
N THR A 93 -1.07 -3.70 -3.19
CA THR A 93 -2.44 -4.15 -3.04
C THR A 93 -2.64 -4.68 -1.63
N ARG A 94 -3.86 -4.57 -1.10
CA ARG A 94 -4.23 -5.03 0.24
C ARG A 94 -5.29 -6.12 0.11
N ILE A 95 -5.12 -7.22 0.82
CA ILE A 95 -6.04 -8.36 0.78
C ILE A 95 -6.31 -8.93 2.17
N TRP A 96 -7.44 -9.63 2.27
CA TRP A 96 -7.65 -10.62 3.33
C TRP A 96 -7.26 -12.00 2.78
N PRO A 97 -6.55 -12.83 3.56
CA PRO A 97 -6.02 -14.10 3.07
C PRO A 97 -7.07 -15.23 3.01
N GLY A 98 -8.37 -14.94 3.08
CA GLY A 98 -9.44 -15.96 3.15
C GLY A 98 -9.54 -16.68 4.50
N GLY A 99 -9.38 -15.93 5.59
CA GLY A 99 -9.47 -16.42 6.97
C GLY A 99 -10.86 -16.18 7.61
N PRO A 100 -10.92 -15.52 8.79
CA PRO A 100 -12.13 -15.49 9.61
C PRO A 100 -13.17 -14.46 9.18
N TYR A 101 -12.82 -13.52 8.31
CA TYR A 101 -13.69 -12.38 7.95
C TYR A 101 -13.99 -12.34 6.46
N LEU A 102 -15.25 -12.06 6.16
CA LEU A 102 -15.79 -11.67 4.86
C LEU A 102 -16.99 -10.76 5.10
N GLU A 103 -17.37 -10.01 4.08
CA GLU A 103 -18.59 -9.22 4.10
C GLU A 103 -19.75 -9.98 3.45
N ILE A 104 -20.95 -9.44 3.57
CA ILE A 104 -22.14 -9.91 2.87
C ILE A 104 -22.69 -8.83 1.94
N PRO A 105 -23.37 -9.20 0.85
CA PRO A 105 -23.90 -8.22 -0.11
C PRO A 105 -24.73 -7.13 0.57
N GLY A 106 -24.48 -5.87 0.22
CA GLY A 106 -25.20 -4.70 0.73
C GLY A 106 -24.63 -4.07 2.00
N VAL A 107 -23.67 -4.71 2.68
CA VAL A 107 -22.99 -4.08 3.83
C VAL A 107 -22.18 -2.87 3.35
N PHE A 108 -22.20 -1.81 4.17
CA PHE A 108 -21.57 -0.52 3.89
C PHE A 108 -22.04 0.17 2.59
N ASN A 109 -23.16 -0.27 2.00
CA ASN A 109 -23.66 0.22 0.70
C ASN A 109 -22.66 0.06 -0.45
N ILE A 110 -21.74 -0.90 -0.37
CA ILE A 110 -20.77 -1.17 -1.44
C ILE A 110 -21.41 -2.08 -2.50
N SER A 111 -21.53 -1.55 -3.72
CA SER A 111 -22.11 -2.30 -4.85
C SER A 111 -21.10 -3.29 -5.42
N ASN A 112 -21.52 -4.53 -5.68
CA ASN A 112 -20.67 -5.59 -6.27
C ASN A 112 -19.34 -5.82 -5.55
N ASN A 113 -19.39 -5.69 -4.23
CA ASN A 113 -18.27 -5.79 -3.31
C ASN A 113 -17.45 -7.07 -3.49
N THR A 114 -16.13 -6.94 -3.71
CA THR A 114 -15.21 -8.06 -3.88
C THR A 114 -15.04 -8.87 -2.59
N LEU A 115 -15.13 -8.25 -1.41
CA LEU A 115 -15.09 -8.88 -0.08
C LEU A 115 -16.39 -9.59 0.32
N ALA A 116 -17.45 -9.47 -0.49
CA ALA A 116 -18.72 -10.17 -0.32
C ALA A 116 -18.98 -11.15 -1.47
N PRO A 117 -18.27 -12.30 -1.52
CA PRO A 117 -18.48 -13.31 -2.55
C PRO A 117 -19.94 -13.78 -2.61
N ALA A 118 -20.38 -14.20 -3.80
CA ALA A 118 -21.67 -14.86 -3.94
C ALA A 118 -21.71 -16.19 -3.15
N LEU A 119 -22.92 -16.72 -2.93
CA LEU A 119 -23.10 -18.01 -2.25
C LEU A 119 -22.29 -19.11 -2.93
N ASN A 120 -21.62 -19.94 -2.13
CA ASN A 120 -20.67 -20.96 -2.59
C ASN A 120 -19.43 -20.44 -3.36
N ARG A 121 -19.19 -19.12 -3.40
CA ARG A 121 -18.04 -18.50 -4.09
C ARG A 121 -16.97 -17.96 -3.15
N PHE A 122 -17.17 -18.11 -1.84
CA PHE A 122 -16.15 -17.84 -0.82
C PHE A 122 -15.14 -18.99 -0.72
N SER A 123 -13.87 -18.65 -0.94
CA SER A 123 -12.71 -19.52 -0.74
C SER A 123 -12.05 -19.20 0.60
N CYS A 124 -11.78 -20.24 1.39
CA CYS A 124 -11.27 -20.10 2.75
C CYS A 124 -10.05 -21.01 2.97
N ILE A 125 -9.16 -20.60 3.89
CA ILE A 125 -7.96 -21.33 4.29
C ILE A 125 -8.25 -22.68 4.94
N TRP A 126 -9.39 -22.81 5.64
CA TRP A 126 -9.84 -24.08 6.20
C TRP A 126 -10.62 -24.89 5.18
N ALA A 127 -10.40 -26.21 5.17
CA ALA A 127 -11.11 -27.12 4.29
C ALA A 127 -12.60 -27.21 4.66
N ARG A 128 -13.42 -27.49 3.65
CA ARG A 128 -14.82 -27.87 3.85
C ARG A 128 -14.87 -29.31 4.39
N SER A 129 -15.72 -29.53 5.39
CA SER A 129 -16.08 -30.85 5.90
C SER A 129 -17.10 -31.55 5.00
N ALA A 130 -17.57 -32.74 5.40
CA ALA A 130 -18.72 -33.41 4.78
C ALA A 130 -20.08 -32.93 5.30
N THR A 131 -20.11 -32.12 6.36
CA THR A 131 -21.36 -31.72 7.04
C THR A 131 -21.94 -30.46 6.38
N PRO A 132 -23.18 -30.49 5.86
CA PRO A 132 -23.81 -29.29 5.28
C PRO A 132 -24.11 -28.21 6.34
N GLY A 133 -24.33 -26.97 5.89
CA GLY A 133 -24.93 -25.93 6.72
C GLY A 133 -24.03 -24.73 7.03
N TYR A 134 -23.07 -24.40 6.16
CA TYR A 134 -22.41 -23.09 6.24
C TYR A 134 -23.35 -21.98 5.76
N ALA A 135 -23.43 -20.87 6.51
CA ALA A 135 -24.31 -19.74 6.20
C ALA A 135 -24.11 -19.15 4.80
N GLY A 136 -22.87 -19.12 4.30
CA GLY A 136 -22.53 -18.67 2.94
C GLY A 136 -22.65 -19.73 1.84
N GLY A 137 -23.25 -20.88 2.13
CA GLY A 137 -23.50 -21.98 1.20
C GLY A 137 -22.50 -23.14 1.30
N GLY A 138 -23.02 -24.35 1.14
CA GLY A 138 -22.23 -25.59 1.13
C GLY A 138 -21.97 -26.14 2.54
N ASN A 139 -20.86 -26.86 2.68
CA ASN A 139 -20.51 -27.58 3.91
C ASN A 139 -19.82 -26.69 4.93
N LYS A 140 -19.98 -27.00 6.22
CA LYS A 140 -19.23 -26.39 7.32
C LYS A 140 -17.72 -26.62 7.16
N PHE A 141 -16.91 -25.81 7.82
CA PHE A 141 -15.46 -25.92 7.81
C PHE A 141 -14.96 -26.93 8.84
N ASP A 142 -13.80 -27.53 8.57
CA ASP A 142 -12.98 -28.21 9.56
C ASP A 142 -11.74 -27.37 9.85
N LEU A 143 -11.71 -26.76 11.04
CA LEU A 143 -10.65 -25.84 11.47
C LEU A 143 -9.30 -26.55 11.73
N ASN A 144 -9.28 -27.88 11.73
CA ASN A 144 -8.07 -28.69 11.83
C ASN A 144 -7.49 -29.09 10.46
N SER A 145 -8.19 -28.78 9.37
CA SER A 145 -7.83 -29.21 8.01
C SER A 145 -7.61 -28.00 7.09
N TRP A 146 -6.54 -28.04 6.31
CA TRP A 146 -6.19 -26.97 5.38
C TRP A 146 -6.78 -27.18 4.00
N ASN A 147 -7.16 -26.08 3.35
CA ASN A 147 -7.62 -26.07 1.97
C ASN A 147 -6.43 -25.80 1.01
N ASP A 148 -5.81 -26.87 0.49
CA ASP A 148 -4.65 -26.76 -0.40
C ASP A 148 -4.93 -25.92 -1.66
N ALA A 149 -6.15 -25.99 -2.21
CA ALA A 149 -6.52 -25.19 -3.37
C ALA A 149 -6.55 -23.68 -3.06
N HIS A 150 -7.02 -23.32 -1.85
CA HIS A 150 -7.00 -21.93 -1.41
C HIS A 150 -5.58 -21.44 -1.11
N LEU A 151 -4.78 -22.25 -0.41
CA LEU A 151 -3.37 -21.92 -0.14
C LEU A 151 -2.56 -21.75 -1.43
N ALA A 152 -2.80 -22.59 -2.43
CA ALA A 152 -2.22 -22.43 -3.76
C ALA A 152 -2.67 -21.14 -4.45
N ARG A 153 -3.95 -20.76 -4.33
CA ARG A 153 -4.48 -19.50 -4.87
C ARG A 153 -3.86 -18.28 -4.18
N LEU A 154 -3.75 -18.27 -2.85
CA LEU A 154 -3.11 -17.21 -2.09
C LEU A 154 -1.64 -17.04 -2.51
N ARG A 155 -0.89 -18.16 -2.60
CA ARG A 155 0.50 -18.13 -3.05
C ARG A 155 0.63 -17.64 -4.49
N ASP A 156 -0.21 -18.11 -5.40
CA ASP A 156 -0.18 -17.66 -6.80
C ASP A 156 -0.48 -16.16 -6.90
N PHE A 157 -1.49 -15.64 -6.18
CA PHE A 157 -1.77 -14.19 -6.14
C PHE A 157 -0.51 -13.37 -5.81
N ILE A 158 0.21 -13.74 -4.75
CA ILE A 158 1.40 -13.01 -4.30
C ILE A 158 2.55 -13.16 -5.31
N VAL A 159 2.73 -14.34 -5.89
CA VAL A 159 3.71 -14.58 -6.97
C VAL A 159 3.38 -13.73 -8.20
N GLN A 160 2.12 -13.67 -8.61
CA GLN A 160 1.68 -12.86 -9.75
C GLN A 160 1.83 -11.36 -9.49
N ALA A 161 1.58 -10.91 -8.26
CA ALA A 161 1.85 -9.54 -7.84
C ALA A 161 3.36 -9.23 -7.89
N GLY A 162 4.20 -10.15 -7.42
CA GLY A 162 5.65 -9.99 -7.37
C GLY A 162 6.29 -9.90 -8.76
N LYS A 163 5.77 -10.65 -9.75
CA LYS A 163 6.16 -10.54 -11.17
C LYS A 163 5.87 -9.16 -11.76
N ARG A 164 4.90 -8.45 -11.18
CA ARG A 164 4.44 -7.12 -11.60
C ARG A 164 5.02 -5.98 -10.78
N GLY A 165 5.89 -6.30 -9.81
CA GLY A 165 6.48 -5.30 -8.90
C GLY A 165 5.49 -4.77 -7.86
N VAL A 166 4.41 -5.50 -7.60
CA VAL A 166 3.37 -5.16 -6.62
C VAL A 166 3.67 -5.86 -5.30
N VAL A 167 3.73 -5.07 -4.23
CA VAL A 167 3.81 -5.55 -2.85
C VAL A 167 2.40 -5.84 -2.34
N VAL A 168 2.24 -6.90 -1.55
CA VAL A 168 0.96 -7.32 -0.98
C VAL A 168 0.94 -7.06 0.52
N GLU A 169 0.03 -6.21 0.97
CA GLU A 169 -0.39 -6.14 2.37
C GLU A 169 -1.37 -7.27 2.65
N ILE A 170 -1.05 -8.14 3.60
CA ILE A 170 -1.94 -9.21 4.05
C ILE A 170 -2.48 -8.84 5.43
N SER A 171 -3.74 -8.39 5.49
CA SER A 171 -4.42 -8.16 6.76
C SER A 171 -4.93 -9.50 7.29
N LEU A 172 -4.29 -10.04 8.32
CA LEU A 172 -4.53 -11.41 8.80
C LEU A 172 -5.91 -11.57 9.44
N PHE A 173 -6.36 -10.53 10.13
CA PHE A 173 -7.58 -10.53 10.93
C PHE A 173 -8.36 -9.23 10.76
N CYS A 174 -9.64 -9.25 11.12
CA CYS A 174 -10.52 -8.09 11.14
C CYS A 174 -11.60 -8.31 12.20
N PRO A 175 -11.96 -7.30 13.01
CA PRO A 175 -13.08 -7.36 13.93
C PRO A 175 -14.38 -7.60 13.17
N PHE A 176 -15.36 -8.15 13.86
CA PHE A 176 -16.71 -8.29 13.34
C PHE A 176 -17.52 -7.07 13.76
N TYR A 177 -17.87 -6.21 12.81
CA TYR A 177 -18.60 -4.96 13.08
C TYR A 177 -20.04 -5.20 13.56
N GLU A 178 -20.68 -6.26 13.06
CA GLU A 178 -22.06 -6.61 13.33
C GLU A 178 -22.22 -8.13 13.49
N GLU A 179 -23.27 -8.58 14.18
CA GLU A 179 -23.56 -10.02 14.36
C GLU A 179 -23.69 -10.76 13.04
N LYS A 180 -24.32 -10.16 12.01
CA LYS A 180 -24.49 -10.78 10.69
C LYS A 180 -23.15 -11.07 9.99
N LEU A 181 -22.08 -10.34 10.32
CA LEU A 181 -20.74 -10.62 9.80
C LEU A 181 -20.06 -11.75 10.60
N TRP A 182 -20.29 -11.77 11.92
CA TRP A 182 -19.87 -12.90 12.75
C TRP A 182 -20.56 -14.20 12.34
N ASP A 183 -21.86 -14.15 12.02
CA ASP A 183 -22.66 -15.27 11.50
C ASP A 183 -22.06 -15.94 10.26
N MET A 184 -21.23 -15.23 9.51
CA MET A 184 -20.58 -15.73 8.30
C MET A 184 -19.18 -16.28 8.55
N SER A 185 -18.58 -16.01 9.72
CA SER A 185 -17.21 -16.42 10.00
C SER A 185 -17.07 -17.95 10.02
N PRO A 186 -16.04 -18.51 9.38
CA PRO A 186 -15.66 -19.92 9.59
C PRO A 186 -15.40 -20.26 11.06
N LEU A 187 -14.95 -19.28 11.85
CA LEU A 187 -14.65 -19.47 13.28
C LEU A 187 -15.91 -19.56 14.15
N LYS A 188 -17.10 -19.18 13.67
CA LYS A 188 -18.32 -19.28 14.48
C LYS A 188 -18.73 -20.74 14.63
N VAL A 189 -19.13 -21.13 15.85
CA VAL A 189 -19.49 -22.52 16.20
C VAL A 189 -20.52 -23.17 15.28
N THR A 190 -21.42 -22.38 14.69
CA THR A 190 -22.42 -22.89 13.75
C THR A 190 -21.83 -23.26 12.39
N ASN A 191 -20.69 -22.71 12.01
CA ASN A 191 -20.06 -22.82 10.70
C ASN A 191 -18.90 -23.80 10.63
N ASN A 192 -18.47 -24.38 11.76
CA ASN A 192 -17.44 -25.42 11.80
C ASN A 192 -17.93 -26.70 12.47
N VAL A 193 -17.24 -27.81 12.22
CA VAL A 193 -17.53 -29.12 12.84
C VAL A 193 -16.75 -29.35 14.15
N ASN A 194 -15.83 -28.45 14.49
CA ASN A 194 -14.94 -28.57 15.65
C ASN A 194 -15.60 -28.09 16.95
N GLY A 195 -16.75 -27.41 16.87
CA GLY A 195 -17.45 -26.88 18.04
C GLY A 195 -16.79 -25.63 18.63
N ILE A 196 -15.90 -24.96 17.89
CA ILE A 196 -15.14 -23.79 18.35
C ILE A 196 -15.90 -22.51 17.98
N GLY A 197 -15.79 -21.47 18.82
CA GLY A 197 -16.35 -20.14 18.52
C GLY A 197 -17.74 -19.91 19.07
N GLY A 198 -18.02 -20.41 20.27
CA GLY A 198 -19.28 -20.21 21.00
C GLY A 198 -19.36 -18.91 21.81
N MET A 199 -18.53 -17.91 21.50
CA MET A 199 -18.47 -16.62 22.21
C MET A 199 -19.13 -15.46 21.45
N SER A 200 -19.24 -14.32 22.13
CA SER A 200 -19.61 -13.04 21.51
C SER A 200 -18.59 -12.65 20.43
N ARG A 201 -19.05 -12.00 19.36
CA ARG A 201 -18.18 -11.47 18.30
C ARG A 201 -17.07 -10.54 18.81
N THR A 202 -17.28 -9.92 19.97
CA THR A 202 -16.34 -8.98 20.60
C THR A 202 -15.27 -9.66 21.45
N GLU A 203 -15.32 -10.98 21.60
CA GLU A 203 -14.37 -11.74 22.43
C GLU A 203 -13.45 -12.64 21.59
N VAL A 204 -13.66 -12.68 20.27
CA VAL A 204 -12.95 -13.54 19.33
C VAL A 204 -11.44 -13.26 19.32
N TYR A 205 -11.04 -11.99 19.42
CA TYR A 205 -9.64 -11.57 19.34
C TYR A 205 -9.12 -11.10 20.70
N THR A 206 -9.21 -12.00 21.66
CA THR A 206 -8.71 -11.86 23.03
C THR A 206 -7.91 -13.10 23.41
N LEU A 207 -7.21 -13.06 24.55
CA LEU A 207 -6.48 -14.24 25.07
C LEU A 207 -7.35 -15.15 25.97
N LYS A 208 -8.67 -14.88 26.08
CA LYS A 208 -9.54 -15.56 27.06
C LYS A 208 -9.84 -17.02 26.71
N ASP A 209 -10.04 -17.32 25.43
CA ASP A 209 -10.42 -18.65 24.96
C ASP A 209 -9.25 -19.33 24.23
N SER A 210 -8.70 -20.35 24.87
CA SER A 210 -7.53 -21.07 24.33
C SER A 210 -7.82 -21.86 23.05
N ALA A 211 -9.07 -22.29 22.82
CA ALA A 211 -9.40 -23.10 21.65
C ALA A 211 -9.45 -22.25 20.38
N ILE A 212 -10.07 -21.07 20.43
CA ILE A 212 -10.08 -20.16 19.28
C ILE A 212 -8.68 -19.55 19.05
N LEU A 213 -7.94 -19.23 20.12
CA LEU A 213 -6.56 -18.74 20.02
C LEU A 213 -5.66 -19.75 19.32
N ALA A 214 -5.79 -21.05 19.64
CA ALA A 214 -5.02 -22.11 18.98
C ALA A 214 -5.30 -22.19 17.47
N VAL A 215 -6.56 -22.01 17.05
CA VAL A 215 -6.92 -21.99 15.62
C VAL A 215 -6.37 -20.75 14.93
N GLN A 216 -6.41 -19.58 15.57
CA GLN A 216 -5.85 -18.34 15.04
C GLN A 216 -4.33 -18.43 14.89
N ASP A 217 -3.64 -18.97 15.89
CA ASP A 217 -2.20 -19.23 15.85
C ASP A 217 -1.84 -20.21 14.73
N ALA A 218 -2.60 -21.29 14.58
CA ALA A 218 -2.39 -22.27 13.53
C ALA A 218 -2.56 -21.63 12.14
N MET A 219 -3.59 -20.80 11.95
CA MET A 219 -3.86 -20.09 10.70
C MET A 219 -2.71 -19.14 10.35
N ALA A 220 -2.35 -18.24 11.26
CA ALA A 220 -1.31 -17.25 11.02
C ALA A 220 0.06 -17.94 10.79
N ARG A 221 0.39 -18.97 11.58
CA ARG A 221 1.62 -19.77 11.38
C ARG A 221 1.64 -20.45 10.02
N LYS A 222 0.51 -21.01 9.58
CA LYS A 222 0.39 -21.68 8.28
C LYS A 222 0.61 -20.70 7.13
N ILE A 223 -0.05 -19.55 7.16
CA ILE A 223 0.12 -18.47 6.15
C ILE A 223 1.58 -18.03 6.08
N VAL A 224 2.18 -17.70 7.23
CA VAL A 224 3.57 -17.24 7.31
C VAL A 224 4.54 -18.32 6.80
N THR A 225 4.31 -19.59 7.12
CA THR A 225 5.16 -20.70 6.68
C THR A 225 5.07 -20.98 5.18
N ASP A 226 3.87 -20.87 4.60
CA ASP A 226 3.64 -21.14 3.18
C ASP A 226 4.13 -20.02 2.27
N LEU A 227 4.29 -18.83 2.82
CA LEU A 227 4.73 -17.62 2.11
C LEU A 227 6.18 -17.22 2.43
N LYS A 228 6.90 -17.99 3.26
CA LYS A 228 8.25 -17.70 3.79
C LYS A 228 9.34 -17.32 2.77
N ASP A 229 9.15 -17.69 1.51
CA ASP A 229 10.15 -17.50 0.43
C ASP A 229 9.77 -16.37 -0.55
N LEU A 230 8.67 -15.64 -0.31
CA LEU A 230 8.22 -14.55 -1.17
C LEU A 230 8.68 -13.20 -0.63
N ASP A 231 9.20 -12.32 -1.49
CA ASP A 231 9.84 -11.07 -1.05
C ASP A 231 8.92 -9.84 -1.04
N ASN A 232 7.76 -9.96 -1.68
CA ASN A 232 6.88 -8.85 -2.01
C ASN A 232 5.64 -8.78 -1.12
N LEU A 233 5.78 -9.02 0.19
CA LEU A 233 4.67 -8.95 1.14
C LEU A 233 5.08 -8.42 2.51
N TYR A 234 4.07 -7.96 3.25
CA TYR A 234 4.14 -7.74 4.69
C TYR A 234 2.78 -8.06 5.35
N TYR A 235 2.79 -8.28 6.65
CA TYR A 235 1.59 -8.67 7.40
C TYR A 235 1.06 -7.52 8.22
N GLU A 236 -0.21 -7.17 8.05
CA GLU A 236 -0.93 -6.37 9.04
C GLU A 236 -1.64 -7.30 10.03
N ILE A 237 -1.47 -7.05 11.33
CA ILE A 237 -2.00 -7.94 12.36
C ILE A 237 -3.53 -7.98 12.32
N CYS A 238 -4.18 -6.84 12.32
CA CYS A 238 -5.64 -6.77 12.32
C CYS A 238 -6.10 -5.43 11.75
N ASN A 239 -7.04 -5.49 10.82
CA ASN A 239 -7.79 -4.33 10.35
C ASN A 239 -8.58 -3.70 11.51
N GLU A 240 -8.57 -2.38 11.64
CA GLU A 240 -9.38 -1.59 12.58
C GLU A 240 -9.51 -2.16 14.01
N ALA A 241 -8.39 -2.56 14.61
CA ALA A 241 -8.36 -3.21 15.93
C ALA A 241 -8.89 -2.36 17.10
N TYR A 242 -9.21 -1.08 16.87
CA TYR A 242 -9.93 -0.22 17.82
C TYR A 242 -11.44 -0.48 17.87
N TYR A 243 -11.97 -1.37 17.01
CA TYR A 243 -13.34 -1.87 17.07
C TYR A 243 -13.41 -3.34 17.53
N GLY A 244 -14.62 -3.78 17.86
CA GLY A 244 -14.93 -5.21 18.00
C GLY A 244 -14.19 -5.93 19.12
N GLY A 245 -13.70 -5.21 20.14
CA GLY A 245 -13.11 -5.80 21.35
C GLY A 245 -11.74 -6.47 21.15
N VAL A 246 -11.04 -6.16 20.06
CA VAL A 246 -9.67 -6.67 19.82
C VAL A 246 -8.73 -6.08 20.87
N THR A 247 -8.00 -6.92 21.62
CA THR A 247 -7.09 -6.41 22.65
C THR A 247 -5.67 -6.23 22.13
N VAL A 248 -4.90 -5.34 22.76
CA VAL A 248 -3.49 -5.13 22.41
C VAL A 248 -2.66 -6.36 22.72
N GLU A 249 -2.95 -7.05 23.83
CA GLU A 249 -2.22 -8.26 24.24
C GLU A 249 -2.39 -9.40 23.21
N TRP A 250 -3.59 -9.52 22.62
CA TRP A 250 -3.82 -10.48 21.54
C TRP A 250 -3.04 -10.10 20.28
N GLN A 251 -3.01 -8.82 19.91
CA GLN A 251 -2.22 -8.36 18.76
C GLN A 251 -0.70 -8.57 18.96
N ASP A 252 -0.21 -8.34 20.18
CA ASP A 252 1.18 -8.57 20.58
C ASP A 252 1.52 -10.06 20.53
N HIS A 253 0.64 -10.93 21.05
CA HIS A 253 0.77 -12.39 20.94
C HIS A 253 0.92 -12.87 19.50
N ILE A 254 0.05 -12.40 18.58
CA ILE A 254 0.16 -12.75 17.16
C ILE A 254 1.47 -12.22 16.56
N SER A 255 1.89 -11.00 16.93
CA SER A 255 3.16 -10.41 16.45
C SER A 255 4.36 -11.26 16.88
N ASP A 256 4.42 -11.64 18.15
CA ASP A 256 5.48 -12.49 18.70
C ASP A 256 5.47 -13.90 18.10
N MET A 257 4.29 -14.46 17.85
CA MET A 257 4.13 -15.73 17.17
C MET A 257 4.74 -15.68 15.76
N ILE A 258 4.48 -14.61 14.99
CA ILE A 258 5.07 -14.44 13.65
C ILE A 258 6.59 -14.31 13.74
N VAL A 259 7.10 -13.43 14.61
CA VAL A 259 8.56 -13.25 14.82
C VAL A 259 9.24 -14.56 15.18
N LYS A 260 8.64 -15.35 16.09
CA LYS A 260 9.15 -16.67 16.47
C LYS A 260 9.15 -17.65 15.30
N THR A 261 8.12 -17.62 14.47
CA THR A 261 7.98 -18.49 13.30
C THR A 261 9.04 -18.16 12.24
N GLU A 262 9.22 -16.89 11.93
CA GLU A 262 10.16 -16.44 10.89
C GLU A 262 11.63 -16.45 11.32
N LYS A 263 11.92 -16.66 12.62
CA LYS A 263 13.30 -16.71 13.14
C LYS A 263 14.21 -17.66 12.34
N ALA A 264 13.66 -18.78 11.86
CA ALA A 264 14.39 -19.80 11.09
C ALA A 264 14.26 -19.63 9.56
N PHE A 265 13.50 -18.64 9.08
CA PHE A 265 13.21 -18.48 7.65
C PHE A 265 14.32 -17.69 6.96
N PRO A 266 14.49 -17.83 5.63
CA PRO A 266 15.43 -17.01 4.87
C PRO A 266 15.02 -15.54 4.92
N LEU A 267 13.73 -15.27 4.67
CA LEU A 267 13.15 -13.93 4.69
C LEU A 267 12.44 -13.65 6.02
N LYS A 268 12.45 -12.39 6.42
CA LYS A 268 11.67 -11.86 7.55
C LYS A 268 10.85 -10.71 7.02
N HIS A 269 9.54 -10.78 7.21
CA HIS A 269 8.61 -9.81 6.67
C HIS A 269 8.37 -8.68 7.67
N LEU A 270 8.03 -7.50 7.15
CA LEU A 270 7.60 -6.39 8.01
C LEU A 270 6.25 -6.74 8.64
N LEU A 271 6.06 -6.26 9.87
CA LEU A 271 4.75 -6.28 10.54
C LEU A 271 4.17 -4.88 10.59
N ALA A 272 2.89 -4.76 10.28
CA ALA A 272 2.09 -3.55 10.33
C ALA A 272 1.03 -3.65 11.43
N ARG A 273 0.71 -2.50 12.04
CA ARG A 273 -0.45 -2.37 12.94
C ARG A 273 -1.31 -1.23 12.46
N ASN A 274 -2.62 -1.47 12.33
CA ASN A 274 -3.58 -0.39 12.14
C ASN A 274 -3.88 0.26 13.49
N ILE A 275 -3.56 1.56 13.59
CA ILE A 275 -3.51 2.29 14.85
C ILE A 275 -4.83 2.97 15.16
N ALA A 276 -5.40 3.69 14.20
CA ALA A 276 -6.59 4.49 14.40
C ALA A 276 -7.24 4.90 13.08
N ASN A 277 -8.51 5.29 13.18
CA ASN A 277 -9.13 6.21 12.27
C ASN A 277 -8.60 7.65 12.52
N GLY A 278 -8.33 8.40 11.46
CA GLY A 278 -7.78 9.74 11.53
C GLY A 278 -6.30 9.74 11.94
N SER A 279 -6.03 10.26 13.14
CA SER A 279 -4.66 10.42 13.65
C SER A 279 -4.61 10.12 15.14
N SER A 280 -3.58 9.39 15.56
CA SER A 280 -3.27 9.14 16.97
C SER A 280 -1.76 9.04 17.14
N LYS A 281 -1.27 9.44 18.31
CA LYS A 281 0.15 9.34 18.66
C LYS A 281 0.46 7.94 19.21
N VAL A 282 1.50 7.31 18.68
CA VAL A 282 2.00 6.02 19.13
C VAL A 282 3.10 6.25 20.17
N GLU A 283 2.80 5.95 21.43
CA GLU A 283 3.74 6.12 22.55
C GLU A 283 4.62 4.88 22.77
N ASN A 284 4.01 3.69 22.83
CA ASN A 284 4.70 2.44 23.19
C ASN A 284 4.49 1.37 22.11
N PRO A 285 5.16 1.50 20.94
CA PRO A 285 5.00 0.53 19.87
C PRO A 285 5.64 -0.82 20.25
N HIS A 286 4.95 -1.91 19.92
CA HIS A 286 5.56 -3.24 19.98
C HIS A 286 6.82 -3.29 19.08
N PRO A 287 7.96 -3.83 19.56
CA PRO A 287 9.25 -3.69 18.87
C PRO A 287 9.28 -4.28 17.46
N ALA A 288 8.48 -5.33 17.21
CA ALA A 288 8.38 -5.99 15.91
C ALA A 288 7.61 -5.18 14.85
N ILE A 289 6.78 -4.20 15.24
CA ILE A 289 5.95 -3.43 14.30
C ILE A 289 6.82 -2.40 13.59
N SER A 290 6.83 -2.44 12.26
CA SER A 290 7.64 -1.59 11.38
C SER A 290 6.82 -0.56 10.60
N ILE A 291 5.51 -0.78 10.48
CA ILE A 291 4.58 0.05 9.71
C ILE A 291 3.40 0.41 10.62
N PHE A 292 3.09 1.71 10.72
CA PHE A 292 1.95 2.21 11.50
C PHE A 292 0.91 2.77 10.55
N ASN A 293 -0.17 2.04 10.38
CA ASN A 293 -1.23 2.33 9.42
C ASN A 293 -2.38 3.10 10.07
N PHE A 294 -2.86 4.14 9.39
CA PHE A 294 -3.98 4.97 9.79
C PHE A 294 -5.03 4.98 8.70
N HIS A 295 -6.29 4.86 9.09
CA HIS A 295 -7.42 4.87 8.18
C HIS A 295 -8.01 6.27 8.12
N TYR A 296 -8.44 6.72 6.94
CA TYR A 296 -9.02 8.05 6.73
C TYR A 296 -8.17 9.21 7.31
N SER A 297 -6.84 9.09 7.22
CA SER A 297 -5.86 10.02 7.80
C SER A 297 -5.73 11.31 7.00
N ARG A 298 -6.81 12.10 7.00
CA ARG A 298 -6.94 13.36 6.28
C ARG A 298 -7.62 14.42 7.17
N PRO A 299 -6.88 15.42 7.69
CA PRO A 299 -5.49 15.75 7.34
C PRO A 299 -4.47 14.72 7.84
N PRO A 300 -3.26 14.64 7.22
CA PRO A 300 -2.21 13.67 7.53
C PRO A 300 -1.44 13.98 8.83
N GLU A 301 -2.15 14.36 9.89
CA GLU A 301 -1.55 14.69 11.19
C GLU A 301 -0.81 13.49 11.80
N SER A 302 -1.28 12.27 11.49
CA SER A 302 -0.64 11.01 11.88
C SER A 302 0.83 10.95 11.50
N VAL A 303 1.25 11.57 10.39
CA VAL A 303 2.66 11.60 9.97
C VAL A 303 3.48 12.44 10.95
N ALA A 304 3.07 13.68 11.19
CA ALA A 304 3.80 14.59 12.08
C ALA A 304 3.83 14.10 13.53
N MET A 305 2.72 13.54 14.02
CA MET A 305 2.62 12.99 15.38
C MET A 305 3.55 11.81 15.63
N ASN A 306 3.92 11.07 14.57
CA ASN A 306 4.63 9.79 14.67
C ASN A 306 5.97 9.75 13.94
N PHE A 307 6.45 10.88 13.43
CA PHE A 307 7.74 10.96 12.73
C PHE A 307 8.92 10.61 13.66
N HIS A 308 8.77 10.73 14.98
CA HIS A 308 9.80 10.32 15.95
C HIS A 308 10.08 8.81 15.96
N LEU A 309 9.17 7.99 15.44
CA LEU A 309 9.32 6.53 15.44
C LEU A 309 10.45 6.03 14.53
N ASN A 310 10.91 6.85 13.58
CA ASN A 310 11.86 6.44 12.53
C ASN A 310 11.41 5.12 11.87
N LYS A 311 10.14 5.08 11.46
CA LYS A 311 9.45 3.94 10.84
C LYS A 311 8.45 4.47 9.83
N VAL A 312 7.88 3.58 9.01
CA VAL A 312 6.88 3.96 8.02
C VAL A 312 5.57 4.32 8.71
N ILE A 313 5.01 5.47 8.30
CA ILE A 313 3.63 5.86 8.58
C ILE A 313 2.81 5.69 7.28
N GLY A 314 1.69 4.99 7.37
CA GLY A 314 0.86 4.60 6.24
C GLY A 314 -0.58 5.07 6.34
N PHE A 315 -1.19 5.36 5.19
CA PHE A 315 -2.60 5.64 4.99
C PHE A 315 -3.19 4.53 4.11
N ASN A 316 -3.38 3.34 4.69
CA ASN A 316 -3.69 2.12 3.93
C ASN A 316 -5.20 1.90 3.67
N GLU A 317 -6.08 2.81 4.07
CA GLU A 317 -7.52 2.73 3.76
C GLU A 317 -8.17 4.11 3.65
N THR A 318 -8.82 4.37 2.51
CA THR A 318 -9.66 5.56 2.25
C THR A 318 -11.04 5.13 1.73
N GLY A 319 -11.70 5.88 0.84
CA GLY A 319 -12.87 5.40 0.09
C GLY A 319 -14.24 5.62 0.73
N PHE A 320 -14.35 6.32 1.86
CA PHE A 320 -15.65 6.67 2.46
C PHE A 320 -15.84 8.18 2.48
N ASP A 321 -15.67 8.79 1.31
CA ASP A 321 -15.53 10.23 1.18
C ASP A 321 -16.07 10.82 -0.12
N GLY A 322 -17.13 10.18 -0.61
CA GLY A 322 -17.78 10.57 -1.85
C GLY A 322 -17.04 10.08 -3.10
N PRO A 323 -17.65 10.25 -4.28
CA PRO A 323 -17.22 9.57 -5.50
C PRO A 323 -16.09 10.27 -6.26
N ALA A 324 -15.69 11.48 -5.85
CA ALA A 324 -14.81 12.32 -6.64
C ALA A 324 -13.34 11.86 -6.60
N ASP A 325 -12.74 11.64 -7.77
CA ASP A 325 -11.30 11.34 -7.89
C ASP A 325 -10.41 12.42 -7.26
N SER A 326 -10.85 13.69 -7.30
CA SER A 326 -10.11 14.80 -6.69
C SER A 326 -9.90 14.64 -5.21
N THR A 327 -10.89 14.09 -4.48
CA THR A 327 -10.78 13.80 -3.05
C THR A 327 -9.60 12.88 -2.76
N TYR A 328 -9.53 11.74 -3.46
CA TYR A 328 -8.51 10.72 -3.19
C TYR A 328 -7.15 11.05 -3.78
N ARG A 329 -7.09 11.78 -4.91
CA ARG A 329 -5.85 12.36 -5.41
C ARG A 329 -5.25 13.29 -4.37
N ILE A 330 -6.05 14.22 -3.82
CA ILE A 330 -5.55 15.18 -2.83
C ILE A 330 -5.08 14.48 -1.57
N GLN A 331 -5.85 13.51 -1.05
CA GLN A 331 -5.43 12.73 0.12
C GLN A 331 -4.09 12.00 -0.11
N ALA A 332 -3.88 11.42 -1.29
CA ALA A 332 -2.63 10.75 -1.63
C ALA A 332 -1.44 11.72 -1.65
N TRP A 333 -1.58 12.83 -2.38
CA TRP A 333 -0.52 13.83 -2.48
C TRP A 333 -0.23 14.48 -1.13
N ASP A 334 -1.26 14.86 -0.37
CA ASP A 334 -1.11 15.51 0.94
C ASP A 334 -0.39 14.58 1.92
N PHE A 335 -0.76 13.30 1.96
CA PHE A 335 -0.16 12.32 2.87
C PHE A 335 1.29 11.97 2.51
N ILE A 336 1.58 11.71 1.22
CA ILE A 336 2.93 11.33 0.79
C ILE A 336 3.90 12.52 0.94
N LEU A 337 3.49 13.74 0.58
CA LEU A 337 4.34 14.92 0.73
C LEU A 337 4.43 15.43 2.18
N ALA A 338 3.54 14.98 3.08
CA ALA A 338 3.71 15.17 4.52
C ALA A 338 4.81 14.28 5.12
N GLY A 339 5.35 13.31 4.37
CA GLY A 339 6.37 12.36 4.82
C GLY A 339 5.87 10.93 5.04
N GLY A 340 4.61 10.64 4.71
CA GLY A 340 4.10 9.27 4.66
C GLY A 340 4.73 8.48 3.51
N ALA A 341 4.78 7.15 3.63
CA ALA A 341 5.37 6.29 2.60
C ALA A 341 4.43 5.24 2.04
N LEU A 342 3.18 5.20 2.51
CA LEU A 342 2.17 4.28 2.05
C LEU A 342 0.82 4.99 1.88
N PHE A 343 0.19 4.81 0.72
CA PHE A 343 -1.18 5.22 0.45
C PHE A 343 -1.95 4.14 -0.30
N ASN A 344 -3.16 3.82 0.16
CA ASN A 344 -4.08 2.92 -0.53
C ASN A 344 -5.50 3.52 -0.58
N HIS A 345 -6.07 3.56 -1.78
CA HIS A 345 -7.47 3.90 -2.00
C HIS A 345 -8.33 2.67 -2.29
N LEU A 346 -9.46 2.57 -1.58
CA LEU A 346 -10.53 1.62 -1.88
C LEU A 346 -11.27 2.05 -3.15
N ASP A 347 -10.93 1.40 -4.25
CA ASP A 347 -11.41 1.71 -5.58
C ASP A 347 -12.59 0.79 -5.94
N TYR A 348 -13.81 1.31 -5.77
CA TYR A 348 -15.03 0.53 -6.00
C TYR A 348 -15.33 0.28 -7.48
N SER A 349 -14.49 0.76 -8.41
CA SER A 349 -14.61 0.39 -9.82
C SER A 349 -14.18 -1.06 -10.09
N PHE A 350 -13.45 -1.69 -9.16
CA PHE A 350 -13.11 -3.11 -9.20
C PHE A 350 -14.25 -3.97 -8.67
N THR A 351 -14.69 -4.91 -9.48
CA THR A 351 -15.68 -5.93 -9.11
C THR A 351 -15.31 -7.24 -9.77
N ALA A 352 -15.90 -8.37 -9.35
CA ALA A 352 -15.66 -9.66 -10.01
C ALA A 352 -15.95 -9.63 -11.53
N LYS A 353 -16.94 -8.86 -11.98
CA LYS A 353 -17.27 -8.68 -13.41
C LYS A 353 -16.42 -7.61 -14.10
N HIS A 354 -15.77 -6.74 -13.35
CA HIS A 354 -14.93 -5.65 -13.84
C HIS A 354 -13.56 -5.68 -13.14
N PRO A 355 -12.77 -6.76 -13.30
CA PRO A 355 -11.48 -6.91 -12.61
C PRO A 355 -10.42 -5.90 -13.06
N LYS A 356 -10.65 -5.20 -14.19
CA LYS A 356 -9.83 -4.09 -14.67
C LYS A 356 -10.25 -2.71 -14.13
N GLY A 357 -11.20 -2.67 -13.19
CA GLY A 357 -11.62 -1.42 -12.55
C GLY A 357 -12.43 -0.53 -13.49
N THR A 358 -13.40 -1.11 -14.20
CA THR A 358 -14.24 -0.39 -15.19
C THR A 358 -15.70 -0.29 -14.79
N PHE A 359 -16.08 -0.81 -13.62
CA PHE A 359 -17.41 -0.59 -13.08
C PHE A 359 -17.54 0.89 -12.71
N VAL A 360 -18.71 1.49 -12.98
CA VAL A 360 -19.02 2.85 -12.53
C VAL A 360 -19.87 2.70 -11.27
N PRO A 361 -19.32 2.98 -10.07
CA PRO A 361 -20.07 2.83 -8.84
C PRO A 361 -21.30 3.74 -8.83
N PRO A 362 -22.49 3.26 -8.41
CA PRO A 362 -23.64 4.13 -8.25
C PRO A 362 -23.38 5.15 -7.14
N ALA A 363 -24.08 6.28 -7.19
CA ALA A 363 -23.94 7.39 -6.23
C ALA A 363 -24.23 6.99 -4.77
N SER A 364 -24.90 5.87 -4.53
CA SER A 364 -25.13 5.30 -3.20
C SER A 364 -23.89 4.62 -2.59
N THR A 365 -22.87 4.35 -3.40
CA THR A 365 -21.59 3.80 -2.93
C THR A 365 -20.89 4.86 -2.07
N PRO A 366 -20.30 4.51 -0.91
CA PRO A 366 -19.72 5.49 0.01
C PRO A 366 -18.53 6.27 -0.57
N GLY A 367 -17.90 5.77 -1.63
CA GLY A 367 -16.81 6.44 -2.31
C GLY A 367 -16.73 6.16 -3.80
N GLY A 368 -15.56 6.44 -4.36
CA GLY A 368 -15.32 6.41 -5.81
C GLY A 368 -14.25 5.41 -6.22
N GLY A 369 -13.41 5.84 -7.16
CA GLY A 369 -12.42 5.00 -7.81
C GLY A 369 -12.68 4.92 -9.31
N SER A 370 -11.62 5.04 -10.10
CA SER A 370 -11.72 5.10 -11.55
C SER A 370 -10.37 4.82 -12.23
N PRO A 371 -10.38 4.44 -13.53
CA PRO A 371 -9.15 4.43 -14.33
C PRO A 371 -8.42 5.77 -14.37
N ALA A 372 -9.16 6.89 -14.26
CA ALA A 372 -8.57 8.23 -14.25
C ALA A 372 -7.83 8.50 -12.93
N LEU A 373 -8.40 8.15 -11.78
CA LEU A 373 -7.70 8.24 -10.49
C LEU A 373 -6.42 7.42 -10.48
N ARG A 374 -6.45 6.19 -10.99
CA ARG A 374 -5.23 5.35 -11.08
C ARG A 374 -4.14 5.99 -11.93
N ASN A 375 -4.51 6.63 -13.06
CA ASN A 375 -3.56 7.44 -13.84
C ASN A 375 -3.05 8.66 -13.05
N GLN A 376 -3.88 9.28 -12.19
CA GLN A 376 -3.47 10.41 -11.36
C GLN A 376 -2.49 10.01 -10.26
N LEU A 377 -2.68 8.85 -9.64
CA LEU A 377 -1.73 8.31 -8.65
C LEU A 377 -0.40 7.89 -9.28
N LYS A 378 -0.40 7.45 -10.54
CA LYS A 378 0.84 7.27 -11.32
C LYS A 378 1.68 8.55 -11.38
N ILE A 379 1.03 9.72 -11.50
CA ILE A 379 1.72 11.01 -11.55
C ILE A 379 2.40 11.30 -10.20
N LEU A 380 1.72 11.06 -9.08
CA LEU A 380 2.32 11.19 -7.74
C LEU A 380 3.55 10.30 -7.60
N LYS A 381 3.46 9.04 -8.01
CA LYS A 381 4.59 8.10 -7.96
C LYS A 381 5.77 8.60 -8.81
N GLY A 382 5.52 9.02 -10.05
CA GLY A 382 6.55 9.58 -10.92
C GLY A 382 7.14 10.90 -10.40
N PHE A 383 6.35 11.71 -9.70
CA PHE A 383 6.83 12.92 -9.05
C PHE A 383 7.82 12.59 -7.93
N MET A 384 7.48 11.65 -7.04
CA MET A 384 8.36 11.18 -5.97
C MET A 384 9.63 10.54 -6.52
N GLU A 385 9.53 9.67 -7.52
CA GLU A 385 10.66 9.00 -8.18
C GLU A 385 11.58 9.97 -8.93
N SER A 386 11.12 11.19 -9.20
CA SER A 386 11.97 12.23 -9.77
C SER A 386 12.97 12.80 -8.74
N PHE A 387 12.83 12.51 -7.45
CA PHE A 387 13.73 12.98 -6.39
C PHE A 387 14.55 11.84 -5.78
N ASN A 388 15.68 12.19 -5.15
CA ASN A 388 16.29 11.34 -4.13
C ASN A 388 15.58 11.56 -2.80
N PHE A 389 14.31 11.15 -2.70
CA PHE A 389 13.46 11.42 -1.52
C PHE A 389 13.99 10.78 -0.22
N ILE A 390 14.96 9.87 -0.31
CA ILE A 390 15.67 9.34 0.86
C ILE A 390 16.46 10.42 1.62
N GLU A 391 16.99 11.43 0.92
CA GLU A 391 17.72 12.55 1.54
C GLU A 391 16.79 13.73 1.89
N MET A 392 15.50 13.60 1.56
CA MET A 392 14.50 14.62 1.81
C MET A 392 13.75 14.34 3.12
N LYS A 393 13.24 15.41 3.74
CA LYS A 393 12.35 15.33 4.89
C LYS A 393 11.25 16.39 4.84
N PRO A 394 10.13 16.20 5.55
CA PRO A 394 9.11 17.23 5.71
C PRO A 394 9.72 18.49 6.35
N ASP A 395 9.57 19.65 5.71
CA ASP A 395 10.07 20.91 6.25
C ASP A 395 9.22 22.11 5.78
N LEU A 396 8.25 22.49 6.61
CA LEU A 396 7.37 23.62 6.32
C LEU A 396 8.05 24.99 6.58
N SER A 397 9.23 25.03 7.19
CA SER A 397 9.91 26.30 7.49
C SER A 397 10.45 27.01 6.24
N ILE A 398 10.41 26.34 5.08
CA ILE A 398 10.74 26.94 3.78
C ILE A 398 9.67 27.95 3.35
N PHE A 399 8.42 27.82 3.79
CA PHE A 399 7.38 28.79 3.45
C PHE A 399 7.56 30.03 4.33
N LYS A 400 7.97 31.16 3.73
CA LYS A 400 8.13 32.45 4.42
C LYS A 400 6.85 33.27 4.43
N SER A 401 6.08 33.19 3.34
CA SER A 401 4.72 33.73 3.23
C SER A 401 4.01 33.12 2.01
N GLY A 402 2.74 33.47 1.81
CA GLY A 402 1.95 33.01 0.66
C GLY A 402 1.05 31.81 0.94
N VAL A 403 1.19 31.16 2.10
CA VAL A 403 0.23 30.15 2.58
C VAL A 403 -0.94 30.86 3.26
N ALA A 404 -2.01 31.11 2.51
CA ALA A 404 -3.20 31.81 2.96
C ALA A 404 -4.25 30.88 3.59
N GLY A 405 -5.20 31.46 4.33
CA GLY A 405 -6.32 30.71 4.92
C GLY A 405 -7.14 29.97 3.86
N GLY A 406 -7.41 28.69 4.08
CA GLY A 406 -8.15 27.82 3.16
C GLY A 406 -7.28 27.04 2.17
N MET A 407 -5.98 27.32 2.12
CA MET A 407 -4.98 26.56 1.35
C MET A 407 -4.13 25.72 2.31
N THR A 408 -3.81 24.50 1.91
CA THR A 408 -2.81 23.65 2.59
C THR A 408 -1.59 23.50 1.70
N ALA A 409 -0.40 23.54 2.30
CA ALA A 409 0.86 23.33 1.60
C ALA A 409 1.74 22.30 2.34
N ARG A 410 2.39 21.43 1.56
CA ARG A 410 3.38 20.45 2.03
C ARG A 410 4.69 20.66 1.33
N ALA A 411 5.78 20.26 1.98
CA ALA A 411 7.12 20.31 1.41
C ALA A 411 7.97 19.15 1.91
N LEU A 412 8.47 18.34 0.97
CA LEU A 412 9.65 17.49 1.17
C LEU A 412 10.88 18.26 0.70
N VAL A 413 11.93 18.26 1.51
CA VAL A 413 13.08 19.16 1.33
C VAL A 413 14.40 18.43 1.54
N GLU A 414 15.28 18.55 0.56
CA GLU A 414 16.73 18.38 0.67
C GLU A 414 17.34 19.78 0.47
N ARG A 415 17.73 20.44 1.57
CA ARG A 415 18.09 21.87 1.54
C ARG A 415 19.25 22.14 0.60
N GLY A 416 19.06 23.08 -0.32
CA GLY A 416 20.05 23.49 -1.31
C GLY A 416 20.20 22.49 -2.47
N GLN A 417 19.33 21.49 -2.59
CA GLN A 417 19.38 20.49 -3.65
C GLN A 417 18.03 20.27 -4.32
N ALA A 418 16.99 19.94 -3.54
CA ALA A 418 15.69 19.59 -4.08
C ALA A 418 14.52 19.91 -3.16
N TYR A 419 13.39 20.31 -3.74
CA TYR A 419 12.17 20.66 -3.04
C TYR A 419 10.96 20.12 -3.81
N GLY A 420 10.20 19.24 -3.17
CA GLY A 420 8.90 18.78 -3.64
C GLY A 420 7.81 19.47 -2.84
N ILE A 421 7.07 20.37 -3.46
CA ILE A 421 6.01 21.15 -2.82
C ILE A 421 4.66 20.73 -3.38
N TYR A 422 3.65 20.62 -2.53
CA TYR A 422 2.29 20.32 -2.93
C TYR A 422 1.32 21.31 -2.28
N ILE A 423 0.31 21.73 -3.04
CA ILE A 423 -0.66 22.75 -2.64
C ILE A 423 -2.06 22.26 -3.00
N HIS A 424 -3.00 22.34 -2.07
CA HIS A 424 -4.40 22.04 -2.33
C HIS A 424 -5.35 22.91 -1.53
N HIS A 425 -6.62 22.92 -1.94
CA HIS A 425 -7.72 23.64 -1.29
C HIS A 425 -8.79 22.71 -0.72
N GLY A 426 -8.54 21.40 -0.79
CA GLY A 426 -9.39 20.39 -0.18
C GLY A 426 -9.51 20.60 1.33
N LYS A 427 -10.75 20.58 1.85
CA LYS A 427 -11.06 20.74 3.26
C LYS A 427 -11.71 19.45 3.78
N PRO A 428 -11.17 18.84 4.85
CA PRO A 428 -11.91 17.81 5.54
C PRO A 428 -13.20 18.41 6.06
N GLY A 429 -14.32 17.70 5.89
CA GLY A 429 -15.46 17.99 6.75
C GLY A 429 -15.05 17.74 8.20
N TYR A 430 -15.32 18.69 9.08
CA TYR A 430 -15.04 18.55 10.51
C TYR A 430 -15.76 17.35 11.13
N LEU A 431 -15.03 16.41 11.71
CA LEU A 431 -15.45 15.76 12.95
C LEU A 431 -14.26 15.65 13.90
N HIS A 432 -14.51 16.02 15.16
CA HIS A 432 -13.64 15.77 16.29
C HIS A 432 -13.32 14.28 16.43
N ASN A 433 -12.12 13.98 16.94
CA ASN A 433 -11.81 12.71 17.59
C ASN A 433 -12.99 12.31 18.48
N SER A 434 -13.68 11.22 18.16
CA SER A 434 -14.31 10.41 19.19
C SER A 434 -14.60 9.01 18.67
N ASP A 435 -14.21 8.06 19.50
CA ASP A 435 -14.48 6.63 19.45
C ASP A 435 -15.98 6.29 19.59
N SER A 436 -16.89 7.04 18.97
CA SER A 436 -18.32 6.86 19.23
C SER A 436 -19.20 7.15 18.02
N GLY A 437 -19.73 6.08 17.44
CA GLY A 437 -21.12 6.01 16.99
C GLY A 437 -21.53 6.92 15.83
N GLY A 438 -21.43 6.40 14.61
CA GLY A 438 -22.47 6.55 13.57
C GLY A 438 -22.78 7.94 12.98
N GLU A 439 -22.22 9.04 13.49
CA GLU A 439 -22.42 10.37 12.89
C GLU A 439 -21.65 10.45 11.55
N PRO A 440 -22.30 10.86 10.44
CA PRO A 440 -21.64 10.97 9.15
C PRO A 440 -20.48 11.96 9.21
N ARG A 441 -19.27 11.53 8.85
CA ARG A 441 -18.17 12.46 8.57
C ARG A 441 -18.64 13.42 7.47
N PRO A 442 -18.63 14.75 7.70
CA PRO A 442 -18.97 15.65 6.62
C PRO A 442 -17.98 15.40 5.48
N PRO A 443 -18.48 15.42 4.24
CA PRO A 443 -17.71 15.01 3.09
C PRO A 443 -16.49 15.91 2.94
N TYR A 444 -15.39 15.33 2.48
CA TYR A 444 -14.26 16.13 2.03
C TYR A 444 -14.70 17.00 0.87
N THR A 445 -14.51 18.31 1.02
CA THR A 445 -14.93 19.28 0.02
C THR A 445 -13.71 19.75 -0.73
N VAL A 446 -13.80 19.76 -2.06
CA VAL A 446 -12.73 20.23 -2.93
C VAL A 446 -13.28 21.37 -3.78
N PRO A 447 -12.90 22.63 -3.49
CA PRO A 447 -13.25 23.75 -4.34
C PRO A 447 -12.68 23.56 -5.75
N SER A 448 -13.51 23.78 -6.77
CA SER A 448 -13.13 23.67 -8.19
C SER A 448 -12.90 25.03 -8.84
N ASP A 449 -13.09 26.13 -8.11
CA ASP A 449 -12.83 27.49 -8.60
C ASP A 449 -11.36 27.63 -9.02
N PRO A 450 -11.07 28.33 -10.13
CA PRO A 450 -9.70 28.63 -10.53
C PRO A 450 -8.93 29.37 -9.43
N GLN A 451 -7.76 28.84 -9.08
CA GLN A 451 -6.85 29.35 -8.07
C GLN A 451 -5.54 29.81 -8.71
N LYS A 452 -4.88 30.76 -8.06
CA LYS A 452 -3.51 31.18 -8.34
C LYS A 452 -2.83 31.49 -7.03
N THR A 453 -1.61 30.99 -6.81
CA THR A 453 -0.89 31.20 -5.56
C THR A 453 0.47 31.85 -5.79
N SER A 454 0.90 32.65 -4.83
CA SER A 454 2.19 33.34 -4.81
C SER A 454 2.89 32.97 -3.52
N LEU A 455 3.94 32.16 -3.61
CA LEU A 455 4.70 31.68 -2.46
C LEU A 455 6.01 32.43 -2.34
N VAL A 456 6.36 32.85 -1.13
CA VAL A 456 7.73 33.26 -0.81
C VAL A 456 8.42 32.09 -0.12
N LEU A 457 9.43 31.53 -0.79
CA LEU A 457 10.18 30.37 -0.33
C LEU A 457 11.57 30.77 0.14
N GLY A 458 12.00 30.22 1.28
CA GLY A 458 13.37 30.27 1.75
C GLY A 458 14.21 29.20 1.06
N LEU A 459 15.03 29.63 0.10
CA LEU A 459 15.91 28.79 -0.70
C LEU A 459 17.34 29.30 -0.54
N PRO A 460 18.34 28.45 -0.23
CA PRO A 460 19.74 28.88 -0.20
C PRO A 460 20.18 29.44 -1.56
N ASP A 461 21.17 30.32 -1.53
CA ASP A 461 21.75 30.90 -2.74
C ASP A 461 22.22 29.83 -3.73
N GLY A 462 21.99 30.08 -5.01
CA GLY A 462 22.29 29.14 -6.08
C GLY A 462 21.31 29.21 -7.25
N SER A 463 21.57 28.40 -8.26
CA SER A 463 20.74 28.30 -9.46
C SER A 463 19.87 27.05 -9.41
N TYR A 464 18.58 27.20 -9.69
CA TYR A 464 17.59 26.13 -9.63
C TYR A 464 16.68 26.15 -10.86
N ASN A 465 16.10 25.01 -11.19
CA ASN A 465 14.96 24.89 -12.09
C ASN A 465 13.71 24.60 -11.28
N ALA A 466 12.64 25.37 -11.52
CA ALA A 466 11.34 25.21 -10.90
C ALA A 466 10.29 24.83 -11.96
N GLU A 467 9.49 23.81 -11.67
CA GLU A 467 8.47 23.26 -12.56
C GLU A 467 7.16 23.04 -11.80
N TRP A 468 6.10 23.72 -12.23
CA TRP A 468 4.75 23.53 -11.73
C TRP A 468 4.09 22.37 -12.47
N VAL A 469 3.76 21.31 -11.74
CA VAL A 469 3.22 20.05 -12.27
C VAL A 469 1.73 19.96 -11.99
N ASN A 470 0.96 19.72 -13.05
CA ASN A 470 -0.46 19.46 -13.00
C ASN A 470 -0.73 18.05 -12.46
N THR A 471 -1.33 17.93 -11.28
CA THR A 471 -1.51 16.64 -10.59
C THR A 471 -2.55 15.74 -11.26
N LYS A 472 -3.42 16.31 -12.11
CA LYS A 472 -4.42 15.57 -12.90
C LYS A 472 -3.86 14.97 -14.18
N THR A 473 -2.92 15.67 -14.82
CA THR A 473 -2.46 15.33 -16.19
C THR A 473 -0.98 15.00 -16.30
N GLY A 474 -0.18 15.36 -15.30
CA GLY A 474 1.27 15.13 -15.25
C GLY A 474 2.08 16.12 -16.08
N ARG A 475 1.42 17.06 -16.76
CA ARG A 475 2.09 18.11 -17.54
C ARG A 475 2.77 19.13 -16.64
N VAL A 476 3.88 19.67 -17.12
CA VAL A 476 4.49 20.88 -16.55
C VAL A 476 3.78 22.08 -17.16
N ASP A 477 2.93 22.74 -16.38
CA ASP A 477 2.12 23.87 -16.84
C ASP A 477 2.90 25.19 -16.84
N LYS A 478 4.00 25.26 -16.07
CA LYS A 478 4.95 26.38 -16.06
C LYS A 478 6.32 25.91 -15.60
N ALA A 479 7.39 26.37 -16.26
CA ALA A 479 8.76 26.16 -15.84
C ALA A 479 9.54 27.48 -15.83
N GLU A 480 10.47 27.64 -14.89
CA GLU A 480 11.31 28.83 -14.76
C GLU A 480 12.67 28.48 -14.14
N SER A 481 13.72 29.19 -14.55
CA SER A 481 15.05 29.12 -13.91
C SER A 481 15.16 30.23 -12.86
N LEU A 482 15.65 29.87 -11.68
CA LEU A 482 15.79 30.74 -10.53
C LEU A 482 17.27 30.94 -10.23
N ASN A 483 17.71 32.20 -10.09
CA ASN A 483 19.02 32.53 -9.54
C ASN A 483 18.80 33.23 -8.20
N ILE A 484 19.04 32.51 -7.11
CA ILE A 484 18.74 32.97 -5.77
C ILE A 484 19.96 33.67 -5.18
N SER A 485 19.76 34.92 -4.79
CA SER A 485 20.69 35.73 -4.01
C SER A 485 19.95 36.36 -2.83
N GLY A 486 20.37 36.08 -1.60
CA GLY A 486 19.71 36.57 -0.40
C GLY A 486 18.75 35.58 0.26
N GLY A 487 18.81 34.30 -0.11
CA GLY A 487 18.15 33.22 0.63
C GLY A 487 16.63 33.08 0.45
N GLN A 488 16.00 33.80 -0.47
CA GLN A 488 14.55 33.75 -0.71
C GLN A 488 14.17 33.93 -2.20
N SER A 489 13.01 33.38 -2.60
CA SER A 489 12.43 33.54 -3.93
C SER A 489 10.91 33.64 -3.86
N THR A 490 10.32 34.51 -4.69
CA THR A 490 8.87 34.53 -4.92
C THR A 490 8.53 33.72 -6.16
N LEU A 491 7.62 32.76 -6.03
CA LEU A 491 7.17 31.88 -7.10
C LEU A 491 5.65 31.99 -7.25
N VAL A 492 5.21 32.28 -8.47
CA VAL A 492 3.79 32.43 -8.81
C VAL A 492 3.35 31.25 -9.66
N SER A 493 2.34 30.52 -9.19
CA SER A 493 1.79 29.38 -9.92
C SER A 493 1.11 29.82 -11.23
N PRO A 494 0.99 28.92 -12.22
CA PRO A 494 -0.06 29.05 -13.23
C PRO A 494 -1.45 28.97 -12.56
N THR A 495 -2.51 29.27 -13.30
CA THR A 495 -3.88 29.02 -12.83
C THR A 495 -4.11 27.52 -12.73
N TYR A 496 -4.65 27.05 -11.61
CA TYR A 496 -5.00 25.64 -11.39
C TYR A 496 -6.37 25.52 -10.71
N GLN A 497 -6.89 24.30 -10.61
CA GLN A 497 -8.11 23.99 -9.88
C GLN A 497 -7.81 22.86 -8.92
N GLU A 498 -8.40 22.90 -7.72
CA GLU A 498 -8.29 21.88 -6.66
C GLU A 498 -6.88 21.80 -6.02
N ASP A 499 -5.86 21.51 -6.81
CA ASP A 499 -4.49 21.26 -6.36
C ASP A 499 -3.41 21.41 -7.46
N ILE A 500 -2.16 21.59 -7.03
CA ILE A 500 -0.97 21.68 -7.91
C ILE A 500 0.29 21.25 -7.15
N ALA A 501 1.29 20.73 -7.87
CA ALA A 501 2.61 20.42 -7.31
C ALA A 501 3.69 21.33 -7.92
N LEU A 502 4.77 21.54 -7.18
CA LEU A 502 5.95 22.29 -7.59
C LEU A 502 7.20 21.47 -7.31
N ARG A 503 7.97 21.21 -8.35
CA ARG A 503 9.30 20.58 -8.27
C ARG A 503 10.36 21.64 -8.44
N ILE A 504 11.28 21.75 -7.49
CA ILE A 504 12.47 22.59 -7.60
C ILE A 504 13.69 21.71 -7.44
N LYS A 505 14.66 21.84 -8.35
CA LYS A 505 15.95 21.15 -8.27
C LYS A 505 17.08 22.11 -8.59
N ARG A 506 18.19 21.96 -7.90
CA ARG A 506 19.43 22.68 -8.20
C ARG A 506 19.92 22.30 -9.60
N GLN A 507 20.46 23.29 -10.31
CA GLN A 507 21.06 23.12 -11.64
C GLN A 507 22.39 22.37 -11.59
#